data_AF-A0A2V8P824-F1
#
_entry.id   AF-A0A2V8P824-F1
#
_cell.length_a   1.000
_cell.length_b   1.000
_cell.length_c   1.000
_cell.angle_alpha   90.00
_cell.angle_beta   90.00
_cell.angle_gamma   90.00
#
_symmetry.space_group_name_H-M   'P 1'
#
loop_
_entity.id
_entity.type
_entity.pdbx_description
1 polymer ?
#
loop_
_entity_poly.entity_id
_entity_poly.type
_entity_poly.pdbx_seq_one_letter_code
_entity_poly.pdbx_strand_id
1 'polypeptide(L)'
;MRIENIHIDGFGIWHDQTWGPLGPGLNVFHGPNETGKSTLMVFIRSMLFGFEKRGSPRRYEPLKGGVHGGWLDLVAGDTRLRVERKPGRQVRGTVTVYVGDGASDETALERLLNGTTKTLYHNVFAFGLEELEQFHTLQESEIATHISGAGLGIGASRWASVQKDLEDRQGSLFLPRGQNSIINVAFKELEDVRTI
;
A
#
# COMPACT_ATOMS: atom_id res chain seq x y z
N MET A 1 5.87 -6.94 11.79
CA MET A 1 5.74 -5.54 12.24
C MET A 1 4.54 -5.43 13.18
N ARG A 2 4.67 -4.71 14.29
CA ARG A 2 3.60 -4.46 15.28
C ARG A 2 3.60 -2.99 15.67
N ILE A 3 2.42 -2.40 15.88
CA ILE A 3 2.29 -1.03 16.43
C ILE A 3 2.34 -1.13 17.97
N GLU A 4 3.20 -0.34 18.62
CA GLU A 4 3.26 -0.21 20.08
C GLU A 4 2.55 1.05 20.57
N ASN A 5 2.81 2.21 19.96
CA ASN A 5 2.18 3.46 20.38
C ASN A 5 1.63 4.20 19.17
N ILE A 6 0.57 4.95 19.41
CA ILE A 6 -0.10 5.80 18.44
C ILE A 6 -0.25 7.17 19.08
N HIS A 7 0.24 8.22 18.43
CA HIS A 7 0.02 9.58 18.85
C HIS A 7 -0.51 10.42 17.69
N ILE A 8 -1.55 11.20 17.98
CA ILE A 8 -2.18 12.13 17.04
C ILE A 8 -1.98 13.53 17.58
N ASP A 9 -1.29 14.40 16.84
CA ASP A 9 -1.29 15.83 17.18
C ASP A 9 -2.61 16.47 16.76
N GLY A 10 -3.08 16.14 15.55
CA GLY A 10 -4.35 16.58 15.00
C GLY A 10 -4.81 15.69 13.84
N PHE A 11 -5.99 15.09 13.94
CA PHE A 11 -6.57 14.29 12.85
C PHE A 11 -8.07 14.08 13.05
N GLY A 12 -8.90 14.66 12.18
CA GLY A 12 -10.35 14.65 12.33
C GLY A 12 -10.76 15.19 13.71
N ILE A 13 -11.47 14.38 14.51
CA ILE A 13 -11.95 14.76 15.84
C ILE A 13 -10.88 14.68 16.94
N TRP A 14 -9.71 14.12 16.66
CA TRP A 14 -8.64 13.88 17.63
C TRP A 14 -7.64 15.03 17.62
N HIS A 15 -7.19 15.41 18.83
CA HIS A 15 -6.18 16.43 19.09
C HIS A 15 -5.37 15.98 20.30
N ASP A 16 -4.05 16.00 20.19
CA ASP A 16 -3.09 15.65 21.25
C ASP A 16 -3.48 14.37 22.02
N GLN A 17 -3.72 13.29 21.29
CA GLN A 17 -4.20 12.03 21.86
C GLN A 17 -3.19 10.92 21.63
N THR A 18 -2.87 10.20 22.71
CA THR A 18 -1.95 9.05 22.67
C THR A 18 -2.67 7.77 23.09
N TRP A 19 -2.36 6.67 22.42
CA TRP A 19 -2.71 5.32 22.82
C TRP A 19 -1.45 4.45 22.86
N GLY A 20 -1.36 3.62 23.89
CA GLY A 20 -0.28 2.67 24.06
C GLY A 20 0.23 2.60 25.50
N PRO A 21 1.16 1.67 25.78
CA PRO A 21 1.67 0.68 24.84
C PRO A 21 0.61 -0.40 24.52
N LEU A 22 0.44 -0.70 23.24
CA LEU A 22 -0.37 -1.80 22.76
C LEU A 22 0.38 -3.11 22.99
N GLY A 23 -0.35 -4.11 23.47
CA GLY A 23 0.18 -5.43 23.79
C GLY A 23 0.37 -6.30 22.55
N PRO A 24 1.07 -7.45 22.67
CA PRO A 24 1.02 -8.49 21.64
C PRO A 24 -0.41 -9.07 21.53
N GLY A 25 -0.75 -9.58 20.34
CA GLY A 25 -2.06 -10.19 20.09
C GLY A 25 -3.18 -9.18 19.85
N LEU A 26 -4.35 -9.44 20.42
CA LEU A 26 -5.57 -8.66 20.17
C LEU A 26 -5.65 -7.43 21.08
N ASN A 27 -5.71 -6.25 20.47
CA ASN A 27 -5.98 -4.99 21.16
C ASN A 27 -7.37 -4.49 20.73
N VAL A 28 -8.26 -4.25 21.69
CA VAL A 28 -9.66 -3.86 21.40
C VAL A 28 -9.87 -2.39 21.76
N PHE A 29 -10.19 -1.58 20.74
CA PHE A 29 -10.64 -0.20 20.92
C PHE A 29 -12.17 -0.17 20.96
N HIS A 30 -12.73 -0.03 22.15
CA HIS A 30 -14.18 -0.04 22.38
C HIS A 30 -14.73 1.36 22.70
N GLY A 31 -15.93 1.64 22.23
CA GLY A 31 -16.68 2.85 22.51
C GLY A 31 -17.93 2.96 21.64
N PRO A 32 -18.82 3.92 21.90
CA PRO A 32 -19.99 4.18 21.07
C PRO A 32 -19.66 4.47 19.60
N ASN A 33 -20.67 4.43 18.73
CA ASN A 33 -20.52 4.93 17.37
C ASN A 33 -20.08 6.40 17.39
N GLU A 34 -19.40 6.83 16.32
CA GLU A 34 -18.92 8.21 16.14
C GLU A 34 -17.88 8.70 17.15
N THR A 35 -17.43 7.84 18.08
CA THR A 35 -16.36 8.15 19.03
C THR A 35 -14.96 8.18 18.37
N GLY A 36 -14.87 8.15 17.04
CA GLY A 36 -13.60 8.27 16.32
C GLY A 36 -12.82 6.97 16.12
N LYS A 37 -13.44 5.79 16.32
CA LYS A 37 -12.81 4.49 16.06
C LYS A 37 -12.37 4.34 14.59
N SER A 38 -13.26 4.64 13.65
CA SER A 38 -12.92 4.64 12.22
C SER A 38 -11.90 5.73 11.88
N THR A 39 -11.95 6.89 12.55
CA THR A 39 -10.95 7.95 12.40
C THR A 39 -9.56 7.48 12.81
N LEU A 40 -9.44 6.73 13.92
CA LEU A 40 -8.18 6.13 14.36
C LEU A 40 -7.64 5.13 13.33
N MET A 41 -8.50 4.31 12.75
CA MET A 41 -8.11 3.39 11.67
C MET A 41 -7.56 4.14 10.44
N VAL A 42 -8.24 5.20 10.01
CA VAL A 42 -7.80 6.02 8.86
C VAL A 42 -6.53 6.81 9.19
N PHE A 43 -6.34 7.22 10.45
CA PHE A 43 -5.10 7.84 10.92
C PHE A 43 -3.91 6.88 10.74
N ILE A 44 -3.99 5.65 11.24
CA ILE A 44 -2.93 4.64 11.10
C ILE A 44 -2.58 4.43 9.62
N ARG A 45 -3.60 4.29 8.76
CA ARG A 45 -3.40 4.18 7.30
C ARG A 45 -2.68 5.39 6.71
N SER A 46 -3.06 6.59 7.14
CA SER A 46 -2.47 7.83 6.66
C SER A 46 -1.00 7.95 7.06
N MET A 47 -0.61 7.47 8.24
CA MET A 47 0.79 7.44 8.68
C MET A 47 1.62 6.50 7.79
N LEU A 48 1.10 5.31 7.51
CA LEU A 48 1.80 4.30 6.71
C LEU A 48 1.85 4.62 5.22
N PHE A 49 0.77 5.15 4.62
CA PHE A 49 0.63 5.26 3.17
C PHE A 49 0.47 6.69 2.65
N GLY A 50 0.47 7.67 3.55
CA GLY A 50 0.30 9.07 3.21
C GLY A 50 -1.16 9.53 3.25
N PHE A 51 -1.30 10.84 3.33
CA PHE A 51 -2.61 11.49 3.37
C PHE A 51 -3.35 11.43 2.04
N GLU A 52 -4.68 11.47 2.13
CA GLU A 52 -5.55 11.69 0.96
C GLU A 52 -5.37 13.07 0.34
N LYS A 53 -5.90 13.24 -0.88
CA LYS A 53 -5.89 14.54 -1.58
C LYS A 53 -6.62 15.62 -0.77
N ARG A 54 -6.16 16.87 -0.87
CA ARG A 54 -6.86 18.03 -0.29
C ARG A 54 -8.30 18.10 -0.80
N GLY A 55 -9.24 18.41 0.07
CA GLY A 55 -10.68 18.41 -0.23
C GLY A 55 -11.37 17.05 -0.11
N SER A 56 -10.63 15.95 0.00
CA SER A 56 -11.24 14.65 0.34
C SER A 56 -11.69 14.65 1.80
N PRO A 57 -12.94 14.24 2.11
CA PRO A 57 -13.37 14.09 3.51
C PRO A 57 -12.56 13.01 4.23
N ARG A 58 -12.03 12.02 3.49
CA ARG A 58 -11.16 10.96 4.01
C ARG A 58 -9.75 11.44 4.34
N ARG A 59 -9.44 12.71 4.07
CA ARG A 59 -8.20 13.34 4.52
C ARG A 59 -8.22 13.62 6.02
N TYR A 60 -9.40 13.78 6.64
CA TYR A 60 -9.58 14.06 8.07
C TYR A 60 -8.71 15.22 8.55
N GLU A 61 -8.87 16.39 7.93
CA GLU A 61 -8.26 17.64 8.43
C GLU A 61 -8.62 17.85 9.92
N PRO A 62 -7.70 18.36 10.76
CA PRO A 62 -7.95 18.49 12.19
C PRO A 62 -9.09 19.46 12.47
N LEU A 63 -10.12 18.98 13.17
CA LEU A 63 -11.31 19.77 13.52
C LEU A 63 -11.18 20.43 14.89
N LYS A 64 -10.34 19.88 15.76
CA LYS A 64 -10.10 20.37 17.14
C LYS A 64 -8.74 21.03 17.33
N GLY A 65 -8.07 21.40 16.24
CA GLY A 65 -6.73 22.00 16.25
C GLY A 65 -5.60 20.99 16.12
N GLY A 66 -4.37 21.44 16.35
CA GLY A 66 -3.16 20.62 16.21
C GLY A 66 -2.61 20.57 14.79
N VAL A 67 -1.38 20.07 14.65
CA VAL A 67 -0.76 19.87 13.34
C VAL A 67 -1.32 18.59 12.73
N HIS A 68 -1.75 18.64 11.47
CA HIS A 68 -2.30 17.46 10.81
C HIS A 68 -1.27 16.32 10.75
N GLY A 69 -1.49 15.26 11.51
CA GLY A 69 -0.61 14.10 11.54
C GLY A 69 -0.31 13.64 12.96
N GLY A 70 0.85 13.02 13.10
CA GLY A 70 1.24 12.31 14.31
C GLY A 70 2.36 11.33 14.06
N TRP A 71 2.47 10.36 14.95
CA TRP A 71 3.48 9.33 14.86
C TRP A 71 2.98 7.97 15.36
N LEU A 72 3.61 6.92 14.85
CA LEU A 72 3.44 5.54 15.27
C LEU A 72 4.79 4.99 15.74
N ASP A 73 4.83 4.39 16.93
CA ASP A 73 5.96 3.55 17.31
C ASP A 73 5.69 2.12 16.86
N LEU A 74 6.64 1.55 16.14
CA LEU A 74 6.56 0.23 15.53
C LEU A 74 7.71 -0.66 16.01
N VAL A 75 7.42 -1.96 16.09
CA VAL A 75 8.40 -3.02 16.36
C VAL A 75 8.46 -3.97 15.17
N ALA A 76 9.64 -4.21 14.62
CA ALA A 76 9.89 -5.14 13.53
C ALA A 76 11.11 -6.01 13.85
N GLY A 77 10.87 -7.27 14.23
CA GLY A 77 11.90 -8.10 14.85
C GLY A 77 12.37 -7.45 16.15
N ASP A 78 13.68 -7.28 16.29
CA ASP A 78 14.31 -6.62 17.44
C ASP A 78 14.43 -5.09 17.27
N THR A 79 14.03 -4.56 16.12
CA THR A 79 14.16 -3.14 15.81
C THR A 79 12.90 -2.39 16.25
N ARG A 80 13.11 -1.32 17.03
CA ARG A 80 12.10 -0.31 17.33
C ARG A 80 12.32 0.92 16.47
N LEU A 81 11.23 1.47 15.95
CA LEU A 81 11.27 2.63 15.07
C LEU A 81 10.03 3.49 15.25
N ARG A 82 10.16 4.79 14.98
CA ARG A 82 9.04 5.72 14.95
C ARG A 82 8.79 6.18 13.52
N VAL A 83 7.55 6.07 13.06
CA VAL A 83 7.10 6.67 11.80
C VAL A 83 6.30 7.91 12.15
N GLU A 84 6.86 9.08 11.83
CA GLU A 84 6.17 10.35 11.95
C GLU A 84 5.74 10.84 10.58
N ARG A 85 4.52 11.36 10.46
CA ARG A 85 4.08 12.03 9.25
C ARG A 85 3.37 13.34 9.58
N LYS A 86 3.83 14.40 8.93
CA LYS A 86 3.34 15.78 9.08
C LYS A 86 3.02 16.37 7.70
N PRO A 87 2.33 17.52 7.62
CA PRO A 87 2.12 18.21 6.36
C PRO A 87 3.47 18.68 5.82
N GLY A 88 3.61 18.65 4.50
CA GLY A 88 4.84 19.07 3.85
C GLY A 88 4.61 19.49 2.42
N ARG A 89 5.69 19.50 1.62
CA ARG A 89 5.63 19.93 0.21
C ARG A 89 4.71 19.07 -0.63
N GLN A 90 4.63 17.77 -0.32
CA GLN A 90 3.77 16.83 -1.01
C GLN A 90 2.41 16.75 -0.32
N VAL A 91 1.34 16.59 -1.13
CA VAL A 91 -0.04 16.44 -0.64
C VAL A 91 -0.17 15.25 0.31
N ARG A 92 0.59 14.16 0.06
CA ARG A 92 0.62 12.95 0.90
C ARG A 92 1.29 13.15 2.28
N GLY A 93 1.80 14.34 2.57
CA GLY A 93 2.60 14.64 3.76
C GLY A 93 4.06 14.21 3.61
N THR A 94 4.91 14.74 4.49
CA THR A 94 6.31 14.33 4.62
C THR A 94 6.38 13.29 5.72
N VAL A 95 7.09 12.19 5.46
CA VAL A 95 7.35 11.13 6.43
C VAL A 95 8.80 11.19 6.89
N THR A 96 8.99 10.99 8.18
CA THR A 96 10.30 10.85 8.82
C THR A 96 10.28 9.54 9.61
N VAL A 97 11.29 8.70 9.43
CA VAL A 97 11.42 7.45 10.16
C VAL A 97 12.59 7.56 11.12
N TYR A 98 12.37 7.38 12.42
CA TYR A 98 13.44 7.40 13.42
C TYR A 98 13.78 5.97 13.82
N VAL A 99 15.06 5.62 13.77
CA VAL A 99 15.59 4.32 14.21
C VAL A 99 16.76 4.59 15.16
N GLY A 100 16.58 4.26 16.44
CA GLY A 100 17.49 4.73 17.50
C GLY A 100 17.52 6.27 17.55
N ASP A 101 18.72 6.85 17.59
CA ASP A 101 18.92 8.31 17.62
C ASP A 101 18.97 8.96 16.22
N GLY A 102 18.83 8.17 15.15
CA GLY A 102 18.96 8.63 13.77
C GLY A 102 17.62 8.81 13.06
N ALA A 103 17.46 9.92 12.33
CA ALA A 103 16.38 10.09 11.38
C ALA A 103 16.77 9.50 10.01
N SER A 104 15.82 8.81 9.39
CA SER A 104 15.91 8.19 8.07
C SER A 104 14.79 8.70 7.16
N ASP A 105 15.03 8.59 5.86
CA ASP A 105 14.12 9.04 4.81
C ASP A 105 12.91 8.11 4.58
N GLU A 106 12.06 8.50 3.64
CA GLU A 106 10.86 7.76 3.20
C GLU A 106 11.18 6.34 2.70
N THR A 107 12.40 6.09 2.20
CA THR A 107 12.79 4.76 1.71
C THR A 107 12.86 3.72 2.83
N ALA A 108 13.11 4.14 4.07
CA ALA A 108 13.09 3.24 5.22
C ALA A 108 11.68 2.70 5.51
N LEU A 109 10.65 3.53 5.35
CA LEU A 109 9.27 3.08 5.50
C LEU A 109 8.88 2.10 4.39
N GLU A 110 9.29 2.37 3.14
CA GLU A 110 9.03 1.47 2.02
C GLU A 110 9.67 0.09 2.23
N ARG A 111 10.91 0.05 2.74
CA ARG A 111 11.58 -1.20 3.11
C ARG A 111 10.85 -1.91 4.26
N LEU A 112 10.40 -1.17 5.27
CA LEU A 112 9.65 -1.73 6.40
C LEU A 112 8.32 -2.36 5.97
N LEU A 113 7.62 -1.71 5.04
CA LEU A 113 6.36 -2.21 4.49
C LEU A 113 6.57 -3.42 3.59
N ASN A 114 7.81 -3.69 3.13
CA ASN A 114 8.22 -4.88 2.38
C ASN A 114 7.28 -5.25 1.22
N GLY A 115 6.88 -4.25 0.42
CA GLY A 115 5.97 -4.44 -0.71
C GLY A 115 4.48 -4.44 -0.36
N THR A 116 4.11 -4.22 0.91
CA THR A 116 2.72 -3.99 1.33
C THR A 116 2.23 -2.67 0.73
N THR A 117 1.33 -2.76 -0.25
CA THR A 117 0.70 -1.59 -0.84
C THR A 117 -0.46 -1.11 0.03
N LYS A 118 -0.87 0.15 -0.16
CA LYS A 118 -2.10 0.68 0.46
C LYS A 118 -3.31 -0.22 0.17
N THR A 119 -3.43 -0.71 -1.06
CA THR A 119 -4.50 -1.62 -1.50
C THR A 119 -4.43 -2.95 -0.75
N LEU A 120 -3.25 -3.56 -0.64
CA LEU A 120 -3.09 -4.82 0.10
C LEU A 120 -3.41 -4.63 1.59
N TYR A 121 -2.94 -3.52 2.18
CA TYR A 121 -3.24 -3.22 3.58
C TYR A 121 -4.74 -3.03 3.82
N HIS A 122 -5.42 -2.31 2.92
CA HIS A 122 -6.86 -2.09 2.97
C HIS A 122 -7.65 -3.40 2.84
N ASN A 123 -7.23 -4.28 1.94
CA ASN A 123 -8.01 -5.47 1.60
C ASN A 123 -7.73 -6.68 2.51
N VAL A 124 -6.55 -6.76 3.14
CA VAL A 124 -6.11 -7.94 3.89
C VAL A 124 -5.87 -7.65 5.38
N PHE A 125 -5.28 -6.50 5.71
CA PHE A 125 -4.77 -6.25 7.06
C PHE A 125 -5.63 -5.31 7.90
N ALA A 126 -6.49 -4.50 7.27
CA ALA A 126 -7.39 -3.58 7.96
C ALA A 126 -8.72 -3.54 7.21
N PHE A 127 -9.61 -4.50 7.44
CA PHE A 127 -10.97 -4.48 6.91
C PHE A 127 -11.89 -3.70 7.85
N GLY A 128 -12.65 -2.76 7.30
CA GLY A 128 -13.78 -2.10 7.95
C GLY A 128 -15.08 -2.49 7.24
N LEU A 129 -16.17 -1.77 7.54
CA LEU A 129 -17.49 -2.09 7.00
C LEU A 129 -17.60 -1.84 5.49
N GLU A 130 -17.01 -0.74 5.00
CA GLU A 130 -16.98 -0.42 3.56
C GLU A 130 -16.19 -1.47 2.77
N GLU A 131 -15.12 -2.00 3.37
CA GLU A 131 -14.28 -3.03 2.79
C GLU A 131 -15.01 -4.38 2.69
N LEU A 132 -15.88 -4.70 3.65
CA LEU A 132 -16.77 -5.87 3.60
C LEU A 132 -17.78 -5.75 2.45
N GLU A 133 -18.35 -4.57 2.22
CA GLU A 133 -19.27 -4.33 1.09
C GLU A 133 -18.55 -4.38 -0.26
N GLN A 134 -17.34 -3.80 -0.36
CA GLN A 134 -16.53 -3.79 -1.59
C GLN A 134 -15.91 -5.15 -1.91
N PHE A 135 -15.73 -6.03 -0.92
CA PHE A 135 -15.19 -7.38 -1.14
C PHE A 135 -16.01 -8.18 -2.18
N HIS A 136 -17.33 -7.92 -2.26
CA HIS A 136 -18.20 -8.54 -3.26
C HIS A 136 -18.05 -7.97 -4.68
N THR A 137 -17.41 -6.81 -4.83
CA THR A 137 -17.26 -6.11 -6.13
C THR A 137 -15.92 -6.34 -6.81
N LEU A 138 -14.94 -6.88 -6.08
CA LEU A 138 -13.62 -7.25 -6.63
C LEU A 138 -13.70 -8.64 -7.27
N GLN A 139 -13.27 -8.75 -8.53
CA GLN A 139 -13.21 -10.03 -9.23
C GLN A 139 -12.18 -10.94 -8.53
N GLU A 140 -12.54 -12.21 -8.28
CA GLU A 140 -11.70 -13.20 -7.58
C GLU A 140 -10.24 -13.25 -8.06
N SER A 141 -9.99 -12.96 -9.33
CA SER A 141 -8.66 -12.98 -9.95
C SER A 141 -7.68 -11.95 -9.37
N GLU A 142 -8.15 -10.76 -9.02
CA GLU A 142 -7.29 -9.67 -8.52
C GLU A 142 -6.87 -9.98 -7.07
N ILE A 143 -7.82 -10.45 -6.25
CA ILE A 143 -7.58 -10.90 -4.87
C ILE A 143 -6.65 -12.12 -4.86
N ALA A 144 -6.89 -13.12 -5.71
CA ALA A 144 -6.05 -14.31 -5.80
C ALA A 144 -4.61 -13.96 -6.18
N THR A 145 -4.40 -13.02 -7.11
CA THR A 145 -3.07 -12.55 -7.51
C THR A 145 -2.36 -11.82 -6.36
N HIS A 146 -3.09 -11.00 -5.59
CA HIS A 146 -2.53 -10.27 -4.45
C HIS A 146 -2.21 -11.18 -3.26
N ILE A 147 -3.09 -12.15 -2.93
CA ILE A 147 -2.86 -13.14 -1.87
C ILE A 147 -1.71 -14.08 -2.27
N SER A 148 -1.68 -14.55 -3.51
CA SER A 148 -0.56 -15.35 -4.03
C SER A 148 0.74 -14.57 -3.99
N GLY A 149 0.70 -13.27 -4.27
CA GLY A 149 1.84 -12.36 -4.13
C GLY A 149 2.33 -12.15 -2.70
N ALA A 150 1.40 -12.07 -1.76
CA ALA A 150 1.72 -11.99 -0.33
C ALA A 150 2.30 -13.31 0.19
N GLY A 151 1.78 -14.46 -0.27
CA GLY A 151 2.27 -15.79 0.09
C GLY A 151 3.64 -16.14 -0.50
N LEU A 152 4.00 -15.58 -1.66
CA LEU A 152 5.27 -15.83 -2.33
C LEU A 152 6.38 -14.83 -1.95
N GLY A 153 6.04 -13.73 -1.26
CA GLY A 153 7.00 -12.68 -0.89
C GLY A 153 7.50 -11.87 -2.09
N ILE A 154 7.26 -10.56 -2.09
CA ILE A 154 7.89 -9.53 -2.96
C ILE A 154 7.61 -9.67 -4.48
N GLY A 155 6.92 -10.73 -4.92
CA GLY A 155 6.92 -11.12 -6.33
C GLY A 155 5.72 -10.72 -7.19
N ALA A 156 4.46 -10.87 -6.75
CA ALA A 156 3.38 -11.02 -7.74
C ALA A 156 3.08 -9.80 -8.61
N SER A 157 3.22 -8.57 -8.10
CA SER A 157 3.04 -7.38 -8.95
C SER A 157 4.16 -7.25 -9.98
N ARG A 158 5.40 -7.65 -9.63
CA ARG A 158 6.51 -7.76 -10.58
C ARG A 158 6.28 -8.92 -11.56
N TRP A 159 5.84 -10.08 -11.09
CA TRP A 159 5.56 -11.25 -11.93
C TRP A 159 4.47 -10.98 -12.96
N ALA A 160 3.37 -10.34 -12.57
CA ALA A 160 2.33 -9.96 -13.52
C ALA A 160 2.86 -9.00 -14.60
N SER A 161 3.70 -8.02 -14.21
CA SER A 161 4.32 -7.10 -15.17
C SER A 161 5.36 -7.77 -16.08
N VAL A 162 6.16 -8.70 -15.54
CA VAL A 162 7.15 -9.47 -16.29
C VAL A 162 6.47 -10.47 -17.22
N GLN A 163 5.41 -11.13 -16.76
CA GLN A 163 4.60 -12.02 -17.58
C GLN A 163 3.98 -11.25 -18.74
N LYS A 164 3.39 -10.08 -18.48
CA LYS A 164 2.85 -9.22 -19.53
C LYS A 164 3.91 -8.75 -20.52
N ASP A 165 5.10 -8.34 -20.06
CA ASP A 165 6.22 -7.99 -20.94
C ASP A 165 6.68 -9.19 -21.79
N LEU A 166 6.72 -10.39 -21.22
CA LEU A 166 7.05 -11.61 -21.95
C LEU A 166 5.97 -11.98 -22.98
N GLU A 167 4.68 -11.82 -22.65
CA GLU A 167 3.56 -12.04 -23.57
C GLU A 167 3.59 -11.04 -24.74
N ASP A 168 3.86 -9.76 -24.46
CA ASP A 168 3.99 -8.71 -25.48
C ASP A 168 5.18 -8.99 -26.41
N ARG A 169 6.33 -9.37 -25.84
CA ARG A 169 7.52 -9.78 -26.62
C ARG A 169 7.26 -11.02 -27.45
N GLN A 170 6.61 -12.04 -26.87
CA GLN A 170 6.21 -13.24 -27.60
C GLN A 170 5.31 -12.88 -28.78
N GLY A 171 4.31 -12.02 -28.56
CA GLY A 171 3.40 -11.56 -29.61
C GLY A 171 4.11 -10.81 -30.75
N SER A 172 5.10 -9.97 -30.43
CA SER A 172 5.90 -9.28 -31.46
C SER A 172 6.78 -10.23 -32.28
N LEU A 173 7.32 -11.28 -31.65
CA LEU A 173 8.18 -12.27 -32.30
C LEU A 173 7.36 -13.24 -33.15
N PHE A 174 6.31 -13.83 -32.59
CA PHE A 174 5.52 -14.85 -33.24
C PHE A 174 4.09 -14.95 -32.68
N LEU A 175 3.11 -14.81 -33.57
CA LEU A 175 1.71 -15.11 -33.29
C LEU A 175 1.25 -16.26 -34.21
N PRO A 176 0.64 -17.34 -33.69
CA PRO A 176 0.22 -18.50 -34.50
C PRO A 176 -0.70 -18.15 -35.67
N ARG A 177 -1.44 -17.03 -35.59
CA ARG A 177 -2.31 -16.51 -36.65
C ARG A 177 -1.95 -15.09 -37.09
N GLY A 178 -0.85 -14.51 -36.59
CA GLY A 178 -0.47 -13.14 -36.89
C GLY A 178 0.33 -13.07 -38.19
N GLN A 179 0.01 -12.15 -39.10
CA GLN A 179 0.76 -12.02 -40.35
C GLN A 179 2.00 -11.12 -40.24
N ASN A 180 2.04 -10.23 -39.23
CA ASN A 180 3.04 -9.16 -39.13
C ASN A 180 4.11 -9.39 -38.05
N SER A 181 4.09 -10.52 -37.33
CA SER A 181 5.14 -10.83 -36.36
C SER A 181 6.44 -11.19 -37.07
N ILE A 182 7.58 -10.82 -36.48
CA ILE A 182 8.91 -10.87 -37.13
C ILE A 182 9.19 -12.25 -37.75
N ILE A 183 8.90 -13.33 -37.02
CA ILE A 183 9.15 -14.70 -37.49
C ILE A 183 8.26 -15.07 -38.68
N ASN A 184 7.01 -14.61 -38.72
CA ASN A 184 6.08 -14.94 -39.81
C ASN A 184 6.41 -14.17 -41.10
N VAL A 185 6.90 -12.94 -40.98
CA VAL A 185 7.44 -12.17 -42.11
C VAL A 185 8.68 -12.88 -42.67
N ALA A 186 9.62 -13.27 -41.80
CA ALA A 186 10.82 -13.99 -42.21
C ALA A 186 10.52 -15.35 -42.86
N PHE A 187 9.53 -16.10 -42.35
CA PHE A 187 9.11 -17.36 -42.98
C PHE A 187 8.57 -17.13 -44.40
N LYS A 188 7.79 -16.07 -44.61
CA LYS A 188 7.23 -15.73 -45.92
C LYS A 188 8.33 -15.36 -46.92
N GLU A 189 9.28 -14.53 -46.52
CA GLU A 189 10.44 -14.18 -47.36
C GLU A 189 11.28 -15.42 -47.73
N LEU A 190 11.41 -16.37 -46.81
CA LEU A 190 12.17 -17.61 -47.03
C LEU A 190 11.44 -18.56 -48.00
N GLU A 191 10.11 -18.63 -47.94
CA GLU A 191 9.29 -19.36 -48.93
C GLU A 191 9.40 -18.73 -50.33
N ASP A 192 9.36 -17.40 -50.44
CA ASP A 192 9.49 -16.69 -51.72
C ASP A 192 10.84 -16.98 -52.39
N VAL A 193 11.94 -17.01 -51.62
CA VAL A 193 13.28 -17.34 -52.14
C VAL A 193 13.41 -18.82 -52.51
N ARG A 194 12.69 -19.73 -51.84
CA ARG A 194 12.70 -21.17 -52.13
C ARG A 194 11.90 -21.58 -53.36
N THR A 195 11.04 -20.68 -53.86
CA THR A 195 10.14 -20.94 -54.99
C THR A 195 10.74 -20.46 -56.33
N ILE A 196 11.97 -19.92 -56.31
CA ILE A 196 12.81 -19.59 -57.48
C ILE A 196 13.84 -20.70 -57.70
#